data_AF-A0A6S6YIY1-F1
#
_entry.id   AF-A0A6S6YIY1-F1
#
_cell.length_a   1.000
_cell.length_b   1.000
_cell.length_c   1.000
_cell.angle_alpha   90.00
_cell.angle_beta   90.00
_cell.angle_gamma   90.00
#
_symmetry.space_group_name_H-M   'P 1'
#
loop_
_entity.id
_entity.type
_entity.pdbx_description
1 polymer ?
#
loop_
_entity_poly.entity_id
_entity_poly.type
_entity_poly.pdbx_seq_one_letter_code
_entity_poly.pdbx_strand_id
1 'polypeptide(L)'
;MTFLASANLLRPRDGHEARVTYVELFFDLVYVFAVTQLSHSLLHDLTLMGAVHALVLWFAVWLGWQYTCWVTNWFNPDAIPMRIMLFMVMLVGLIAAAVLPDAFGGSGLIFAVCYALIQVGRTLFIVLHLGPQHPLAANFRRMLGWLCISAVLWISGGLASGDARLALWILAVACEYISPMIGFRLPGMGSSRTSDWTIEGGHLAERCQLFVIVALGETLLITGATLGEHPHWDIPTLIALLVAFLGTAAMWWVYFDTSSKDGSEAIVHASDPGRIGARFHYVHVILIAGVIVSAVANELVILHPDGRITTPAAAALIGGPALYLLGNGIYKTVVYARFPLSHVVGLVMLAVLAPVSYVTDNLMVGGLTTVIMIVVAVWESRSRRSTARARAAH
;
A
#
# COMPACT_ATOMS: atom_id res chain seq x y z
N MET A 1 -36.55 15.29 3.52
CA MET A 1 -35.67 14.12 3.79
C MET A 1 -35.87 12.99 2.77
N THR A 2 -36.20 13.29 1.51
CA THR A 2 -36.52 12.30 0.47
C THR A 2 -35.48 12.26 -0.67
N PHE A 3 -34.41 13.05 -0.58
CA PHE A 3 -33.36 13.12 -1.61
C PHE A 3 -32.30 12.01 -1.49
N LEU A 4 -32.28 11.26 -0.38
CA LEU A 4 -31.23 10.26 -0.06
C LEU A 4 -31.71 8.81 -0.16
N ALA A 5 -33.01 8.55 -0.31
CA ALA A 5 -33.59 7.21 -0.19
C ALA A 5 -33.69 6.44 -1.52
N SER A 6 -33.41 7.06 -2.67
CA SER A 6 -33.65 6.46 -3.99
C SER A 6 -32.48 6.53 -4.97
N ALA A 7 -31.29 6.98 -4.53
CA ALA A 7 -30.09 6.80 -5.34
C ALA A 7 -29.67 5.32 -5.22
N ASN A 8 -29.65 4.60 -6.33
CA ASN A 8 -29.01 3.29 -6.37
C ASN A 8 -27.51 3.51 -6.12
N LEU A 9 -27.10 3.43 -4.85
CA LEU A 9 -25.72 3.69 -4.44
C LEU A 9 -24.80 2.53 -4.82
N LEU A 10 -25.33 1.39 -5.25
CA LEU A 10 -24.54 0.24 -5.65
C LEU A 10 -24.01 0.42 -7.06
N ARG A 11 -22.85 -0.17 -7.31
CA ARG A 11 -22.29 -0.25 -8.65
C ARG A 11 -23.14 -1.22 -9.51
N PRO A 12 -23.50 -0.86 -10.76
CA PRO A 12 -24.12 -1.80 -11.69
C PRO A 12 -23.17 -2.97 -11.97
N ARG A 13 -23.69 -4.20 -11.93
CA ARG A 13 -22.96 -5.42 -12.29
C ARG A 13 -23.51 -5.98 -13.60
N ASP A 14 -23.14 -5.37 -14.71
CA ASP A 14 -23.63 -5.68 -16.05
C ASP A 14 -22.74 -6.67 -16.83
N GLY A 15 -21.81 -7.34 -16.13
CA GLY A 15 -20.90 -8.32 -16.71
C GLY A 15 -19.70 -7.70 -17.44
N HIS A 16 -19.56 -6.37 -17.45
CA HIS A 16 -18.34 -5.69 -17.87
C HIS A 16 -17.52 -5.33 -16.63
N GLU A 17 -16.19 -5.44 -16.70
CA GLU A 17 -15.33 -4.99 -15.60
C GLU A 17 -15.55 -3.50 -15.34
N ALA A 18 -15.95 -3.14 -14.11
CA ALA A 18 -16.09 -1.75 -13.78
C ALA A 18 -14.73 -1.05 -13.82
N ARG A 19 -14.65 0.05 -14.56
CA ARG A 19 -13.43 0.85 -14.68
C ARG A 19 -13.25 1.76 -13.48
N VAL A 20 -11.99 2.01 -13.11
CA VAL A 20 -11.66 3.00 -12.09
C VAL A 20 -12.07 4.41 -12.53
N THR A 21 -12.74 5.13 -11.64
CA THR A 21 -13.25 6.49 -11.87
C THR A 21 -12.20 7.55 -11.55
N TYR A 22 -12.37 8.78 -12.07
CA TYR A 22 -11.42 9.87 -11.79
C TYR A 22 -11.39 10.28 -10.30
N VAL A 23 -12.51 10.16 -9.57
CA VAL A 23 -12.54 10.46 -8.13
C VAL A 23 -11.75 9.43 -7.33
N GLU A 24 -11.78 8.17 -7.77
CA GLU A 24 -10.96 7.10 -7.20
C GLU A 24 -9.47 7.37 -7.42
N LEU A 25 -9.07 7.80 -8.63
CA LEU A 25 -7.68 8.23 -8.89
C LEU A 25 -7.27 9.43 -8.05
N PHE A 26 -8.15 10.42 -7.89
CA PHE A 26 -7.85 11.59 -7.05
C PHE A 26 -7.68 11.22 -5.58
N PHE A 27 -8.46 10.26 -5.10
CA PHE A 27 -8.29 9.67 -3.77
C PHE A 27 -6.91 9.00 -3.59
N ASP A 28 -6.39 8.34 -4.62
CA ASP A 28 -5.04 7.75 -4.58
C ASP A 28 -3.95 8.80 -4.42
N LEU A 29 -4.10 9.95 -5.07
CA LEU A 29 -3.13 11.05 -4.94
C LEU A 29 -3.07 11.58 -3.51
N VAL A 30 -4.19 11.64 -2.79
CA VAL A 30 -4.18 12.05 -1.38
C VAL A 30 -3.50 10.99 -0.50
N TYR A 31 -3.75 9.71 -0.78
CA TYR A 31 -3.15 8.64 0.01
C TYR A 31 -1.67 8.40 -0.31
N VAL A 32 -1.22 8.65 -1.55
CA VAL A 32 0.21 8.57 -1.86
C VAL A 32 1.00 9.67 -1.15
N PHE A 33 0.39 10.85 -0.94
CA PHE A 33 1.02 11.87 -0.11
C PHE A 33 1.30 11.35 1.32
N ALA A 34 0.41 10.54 1.91
CA ALA A 34 0.69 9.89 3.20
C ALA A 34 1.87 8.89 3.12
N VAL A 35 2.03 8.20 2.00
CA VAL A 35 3.16 7.30 1.71
C VAL A 35 4.48 8.08 1.62
N THR A 36 4.48 9.27 1.01
CA THR A 36 5.61 10.20 1.00
C THR A 36 5.99 10.63 2.40
N GLN A 37 5.00 11.07 3.18
CA GLN A 37 5.23 11.52 4.55
C GLN A 37 5.80 10.41 5.42
N LEU A 38 5.38 9.16 5.23
CA LEU A 38 5.97 7.99 5.88
C LEU A 38 7.44 7.77 5.50
N SER A 39 7.77 7.92 4.22
CA SER A 39 9.14 7.79 3.72
C SER A 39 10.04 8.84 4.34
N HIS A 40 9.65 10.13 4.31
CA HIS A 40 10.42 11.20 4.96
C HIS A 40 10.56 10.99 6.48
N SER A 41 9.49 10.55 7.14
CA SER A 41 9.53 10.26 8.58
C SER A 41 10.53 9.15 8.92
N LEU A 42 10.55 8.09 8.11
CA LEU A 42 11.49 6.99 8.26
C LEU A 42 12.93 7.42 7.96
N LEU A 43 13.15 8.27 6.96
CA LEU A 43 14.47 8.83 6.65
C LEU A 43 15.04 9.68 7.80
N HIS A 44 14.19 10.46 8.48
CA HIS A 44 14.60 11.29 9.62
C HIS A 44 14.95 10.48 10.88
N ASP A 45 14.33 9.31 11.09
CA ASP A 45 14.59 8.43 12.24
C ASP A 45 14.85 6.99 11.79
N LEU A 46 16.04 6.77 11.22
CA LEU A 46 16.53 5.44 10.79
C LEU A 46 17.00 4.55 11.96
N THR A 47 16.25 4.56 13.07
CA THR A 47 16.44 3.65 14.19
C THR A 47 15.45 2.48 14.12
N LEU A 48 15.68 1.43 14.91
CA LEU A 48 14.71 0.34 15.02
C LEU A 48 13.34 0.85 15.53
N MET A 49 13.33 1.82 16.44
CA MET A 49 12.10 2.40 16.97
C MET A 49 11.39 3.26 15.91
N GLY A 50 12.13 4.08 15.16
CA GLY A 50 11.58 4.83 14.02
C GLY A 50 10.97 3.91 12.96
N ALA A 51 11.61 2.77 12.67
CA ALA A 51 11.05 1.74 11.80
C ALA A 51 9.75 1.12 12.35
N VAL A 52 9.66 0.87 13.66
CA VAL A 52 8.44 0.37 14.32
C VAL A 52 7.31 1.41 14.25
N HIS A 53 7.63 2.69 14.51
CA HIS A 53 6.68 3.80 14.37
C HIS A 53 6.15 3.91 12.94
N ALA A 54 7.05 3.93 11.95
CA ALA A 54 6.69 3.97 10.53
C ALA A 54 5.84 2.75 10.14
N LEU A 55 6.15 1.56 10.65
CA LEU A 55 5.39 0.33 10.37
C LEU A 55 3.95 0.41 10.89
N VAL A 56 3.74 0.89 12.12
CA VAL A 56 2.40 1.05 12.70
C VAL A 56 1.57 2.07 11.91
N LEU A 57 2.16 3.22 11.56
CA LEU A 57 1.50 4.25 10.76
C LEU A 57 1.26 3.79 9.32
N TRP A 58 2.19 3.02 8.73
CA TRP A 58 2.02 2.41 7.42
C TRP A 58 0.81 1.48 7.40
N PHE A 59 0.68 0.62 8.40
CA PHE A 59 -0.49 -0.25 8.51
C PHE A 59 -1.79 0.54 8.66
N ALA A 60 -1.79 1.65 9.42
CA ALA A 60 -2.96 2.53 9.52
C ALA A 60 -3.31 3.15 8.16
N VAL A 61 -2.36 3.81 7.50
CA VAL A 61 -2.58 4.42 6.17
C VAL A 61 -3.09 3.38 5.16
N TRP A 62 -2.49 2.20 5.14
CA TRP A 62 -2.91 1.11 4.27
C TRP A 62 -4.34 0.64 4.56
N LEU A 63 -4.71 0.45 5.83
CA LEU A 63 -6.07 0.07 6.21
C LEU A 63 -7.08 1.16 5.81
N GLY A 64 -6.78 2.43 6.07
CA GLY A 64 -7.64 3.56 5.65
C GLY A 64 -7.91 3.55 4.14
N TRP A 65 -6.86 3.31 3.34
CA TRP A 65 -6.95 3.17 1.89
C TRP A 65 -7.78 1.94 1.50
N GLN A 66 -7.39 0.77 2.01
CA GLN A 66 -8.01 -0.52 1.71
C GLN A 66 -9.50 -0.48 1.98
N TYR A 67 -9.94 -0.13 3.20
CA TYR A 67 -11.38 -0.11 3.51
C TYR A 67 -12.15 0.86 2.60
N THR A 68 -11.53 1.95 2.15
CA THR A 68 -12.18 2.87 1.19
C THR A 68 -12.29 2.24 -0.19
N CYS A 69 -11.26 1.56 -0.69
CA CYS A 69 -11.32 0.81 -1.95
C CYS A 69 -12.39 -0.29 -1.92
N TRP A 70 -12.52 -1.00 -0.80
CA TRP A 70 -13.61 -1.98 -0.63
C TRP A 70 -14.98 -1.31 -0.71
N VAL A 71 -15.16 -0.13 -0.09
CA VAL A 71 -16.39 0.65 -0.21
C VAL A 71 -16.64 1.09 -1.67
N THR A 72 -15.67 1.63 -2.39
CA THR A 72 -15.88 2.08 -3.78
C THR A 72 -16.01 0.92 -4.78
N ASN A 73 -15.56 -0.28 -4.41
CA ASN A 73 -15.83 -1.50 -5.16
C ASN A 73 -17.31 -1.92 -5.07
N TRP A 74 -17.98 -1.71 -3.92
CA TRP A 74 -19.41 -2.03 -3.78
C TRP A 74 -20.35 -0.90 -4.19
N PHE A 75 -19.94 0.34 -3.91
CA PHE A 75 -20.78 1.51 -4.06
C PHE A 75 -20.26 2.41 -5.19
N ASN A 76 -21.18 2.93 -5.99
CA ASN A 76 -20.90 3.78 -7.14
C ASN A 76 -20.32 5.14 -6.69
N PRO A 77 -19.03 5.44 -6.97
CA PRO A 77 -18.40 6.71 -6.62
C PRO A 77 -18.98 7.92 -7.36
N ASP A 78 -19.72 7.70 -8.46
CA ASP A 78 -20.36 8.78 -9.22
C ASP A 78 -21.68 9.25 -8.62
N ALA A 79 -22.29 8.46 -7.73
CA ALA A 79 -23.44 8.90 -6.97
C ALA A 79 -23.04 10.09 -6.08
N ILE A 80 -23.77 11.20 -6.17
CA ILE A 80 -23.46 12.45 -5.44
C ILE A 80 -23.18 12.20 -3.94
N PRO A 81 -23.98 11.41 -3.20
CA PRO A 81 -23.70 11.15 -1.78
C PRO A 81 -22.36 10.44 -1.54
N MET A 82 -22.03 9.44 -2.38
CA MET A 82 -20.75 8.73 -2.32
C MET A 82 -19.58 9.64 -2.67
N ARG A 83 -19.74 10.46 -3.71
CA ARG A 83 -18.72 11.41 -4.14
C ARG A 83 -18.40 12.45 -3.05
N ILE A 84 -19.43 13.01 -2.41
CA ILE A 84 -19.25 13.95 -1.28
C ILE A 84 -18.55 13.24 -0.11
N MET A 85 -18.99 12.02 0.24
CA MET A 85 -18.33 11.23 1.29
C MET A 85 -16.84 11.01 0.98
N LEU A 86 -16.49 10.66 -0.26
CA LEU A 86 -15.10 10.50 -0.68
C LEU A 86 -14.31 11.81 -0.60
N PHE A 87 -14.89 12.95 -1.00
CA PHE A 87 -14.24 14.26 -0.80
C PHE A 87 -13.97 14.59 0.66
N MET A 88 -14.90 14.24 1.56
CA MET A 88 -14.68 14.43 3.00
C MET A 88 -13.59 13.49 3.53
N VAL A 89 -13.58 12.23 3.11
CA VAL A 89 -12.50 11.29 3.45
C VAL A 89 -11.15 11.78 2.95
N MET A 90 -11.08 12.33 1.72
CA MET A 90 -9.86 12.92 1.17
C MET A 90 -9.40 14.13 1.97
N LEU A 91 -10.30 15.04 2.32
CA LEU A 91 -9.94 16.21 3.13
C LEU A 91 -9.37 15.81 4.50
N VAL A 92 -10.03 14.90 5.20
CA VAL A 92 -9.57 14.40 6.51
C VAL A 92 -8.28 13.58 6.35
N GLY A 93 -8.16 12.81 5.27
CA GLY A 93 -6.96 12.04 4.94
C GLY A 93 -5.75 12.93 4.67
N LEU A 94 -5.94 14.06 3.98
CA LEU A 94 -4.91 15.05 3.74
C LEU A 94 -4.41 15.66 5.05
N ILE A 95 -5.32 15.99 5.97
CA ILE A 95 -4.95 16.48 7.31
C ILE A 95 -4.18 15.41 8.08
N ALA A 96 -4.65 14.17 8.07
CA ALA A 96 -3.96 13.05 8.72
C ALA A 96 -2.54 12.84 8.17
N ALA A 97 -2.37 12.91 6.84
CA ALA A 97 -1.09 12.80 6.16
C ALA A 97 -0.15 13.97 6.52
N ALA A 98 -0.67 15.20 6.57
CA ALA A 98 0.13 16.38 6.90
C ALA A 98 0.72 16.32 8.32
N VAL A 99 -0.02 15.79 9.29
CA VAL A 99 0.45 15.63 10.67
C VAL A 99 1.17 14.30 10.93
N LEU A 100 1.22 13.41 9.94
CA LEU A 100 1.78 12.07 10.08
C LEU A 100 3.21 12.05 10.62
N PRO A 101 4.15 12.92 10.15
CA PRO A 101 5.52 12.89 10.66
C PRO A 101 5.64 13.19 12.16
N ASP A 102 4.70 13.94 12.73
CA ASP A 102 4.63 14.27 14.15
C ASP A 102 3.56 13.44 14.90
N ALA A 103 3.09 12.32 14.32
CA ALA A 103 2.04 11.50 14.93
C ALA A 103 2.50 10.86 16.27
N PHE A 104 3.77 10.48 16.40
CA PHE A 104 4.32 10.02 17.69
C PHE A 104 4.78 11.18 18.61
N GLY A 105 4.71 12.43 18.13
CA GLY A 105 5.01 13.65 18.88
C GLY A 105 3.76 14.41 19.31
N GLY A 106 3.71 15.71 19.03
CA GLY A 106 2.65 16.62 19.50
C GLY A 106 1.30 16.40 18.81
N SER A 107 1.32 15.91 17.57
CA SER A 107 0.14 15.82 16.70
C SER A 107 -0.60 14.48 16.77
N GLY A 108 -0.22 13.58 17.68
CA GLY A 108 -0.79 12.23 17.76
C GLY A 108 -2.30 12.17 17.96
N LEU A 109 -2.88 13.09 18.75
CA LEU A 109 -4.33 13.18 18.90
C LEU A 109 -5.03 13.60 17.60
N ILE A 110 -4.45 14.56 16.87
CA ILE A 110 -5.00 15.04 15.59
C ILE A 110 -5.00 13.88 14.58
N PHE A 111 -3.89 13.15 14.48
CA PHE A 111 -3.79 11.96 13.64
C PHE A 111 -4.86 10.92 14.01
N ALA A 112 -4.95 10.56 15.29
CA ALA A 112 -5.90 9.57 15.78
C ALA A 112 -7.36 9.94 15.52
N VAL A 113 -7.74 11.21 15.74
CA VAL A 113 -9.09 11.72 15.47
C VAL A 113 -9.40 11.69 13.98
N CYS A 114 -8.48 12.14 13.13
CA CYS A 114 -8.67 12.10 11.68
C CYS A 114 -8.81 10.65 11.18
N TYR A 115 -7.96 9.75 11.65
CA TYR A 115 -8.01 8.34 11.29
C TYR A 115 -9.33 7.67 11.74
N ALA A 116 -9.74 7.92 13.00
CA ALA A 116 -11.03 7.43 13.52
C ALA A 116 -12.21 7.99 12.72
N LEU A 117 -12.18 9.28 12.36
CA LEU A 117 -13.24 9.92 11.57
C LEU A 117 -13.35 9.32 10.17
N ILE A 118 -12.23 9.00 9.51
CA ILE A 118 -12.23 8.30 8.21
C ILE A 118 -12.86 6.92 8.36
N GLN A 119 -12.36 6.11 9.30
CA GLN A 119 -12.77 4.71 9.44
C GLN A 119 -14.23 4.58 9.91
N VAL A 120 -14.59 5.24 11.01
CA VAL A 120 -15.93 5.18 11.60
C VAL A 120 -16.91 5.98 10.75
N GLY A 121 -16.55 7.19 10.31
CA GLY A 121 -17.43 8.08 9.57
C GLY A 121 -17.87 7.49 8.22
N ARG A 122 -16.92 6.98 7.42
CA ARG A 122 -17.23 6.30 6.15
C ARG A 122 -18.15 5.10 6.38
N THR A 123 -17.82 4.27 7.36
CA THR A 123 -18.56 3.02 7.61
C THR A 123 -19.96 3.30 8.17
N LEU A 124 -20.09 4.28 9.07
CA LEU A 124 -21.37 4.75 9.59
C LEU A 124 -22.23 5.32 8.47
N PHE A 125 -21.65 6.15 7.59
CA PHE A 125 -22.34 6.67 6.42
C PHE A 125 -22.95 5.54 5.59
N ILE A 126 -22.19 4.48 5.30
CA ILE A 126 -22.70 3.32 4.57
C ILE A 126 -23.81 2.59 5.35
N VAL A 127 -23.65 2.36 6.65
CA VAL A 127 -24.68 1.71 7.49
C VAL A 127 -25.99 2.48 7.48
N LEU A 128 -25.94 3.81 7.52
CA LEU A 128 -27.13 4.66 7.52
C LEU A 128 -27.86 4.70 6.16
N HIS A 129 -27.15 4.46 5.06
CA HIS A 129 -27.72 4.45 3.72
C HIS A 129 -28.09 3.04 3.23
N LEU A 130 -27.57 1.99 3.88
CA LEU A 130 -27.98 0.61 3.63
C LEU A 130 -29.30 0.30 4.32
N GLY A 131 -30.30 -0.13 3.54
CA GLY A 131 -31.56 -0.63 4.10
C GLY A 131 -31.35 -1.87 5.00
N PRO A 132 -32.18 -2.09 6.05
CA PRO A 132 -31.99 -3.21 7.00
C PRO A 132 -31.98 -4.60 6.38
N GLN A 133 -32.65 -4.77 5.23
CA GLN A 133 -32.76 -6.03 4.50
C GLN A 133 -31.60 -6.28 3.52
N HIS A 134 -30.70 -5.31 3.35
CA HIS A 134 -29.61 -5.44 2.38
C HIS A 134 -28.60 -6.52 2.83
N PRO A 135 -28.15 -7.43 1.94
CA PRO A 135 -27.22 -8.52 2.29
C PRO A 135 -25.94 -8.07 2.98
N LEU A 136 -25.40 -6.90 2.60
CA LEU A 136 -24.19 -6.32 3.19
C LEU A 136 -24.42 -5.58 4.52
N ALA A 137 -25.66 -5.27 4.91
CA ALA A 137 -25.93 -4.42 6.08
C ALA A 137 -25.47 -5.04 7.40
N ALA A 138 -25.57 -6.37 7.54
CA ALA A 138 -25.04 -7.07 8.71
C ALA A 138 -23.51 -6.99 8.78
N ASN A 139 -22.83 -7.10 7.64
CA ASN A 139 -21.37 -7.02 7.56
C ASN A 139 -20.87 -5.62 7.96
N PHE A 140 -21.46 -4.57 7.37
CA PHE A 140 -21.08 -3.18 7.67
C PHE A 140 -21.38 -2.77 9.12
N ARG A 141 -22.47 -3.28 9.73
CA ARG A 141 -22.74 -3.03 11.16
C ARG A 141 -21.70 -3.69 12.07
N ARG A 142 -21.27 -4.91 11.76
CA ARG A 142 -20.20 -5.58 12.52
C ARG A 142 -18.86 -4.86 12.33
N MET A 143 -18.55 -4.48 11.09
CA MET A 143 -17.37 -3.68 10.77
C MET A 143 -17.37 -2.37 11.55
N LEU A 144 -18.49 -1.65 11.59
CA LEU A 144 -18.64 -0.42 12.38
C LEU A 144 -18.34 -0.66 13.87
N GLY A 145 -18.85 -1.75 14.46
CA GLY A 145 -18.56 -2.10 15.85
C GLY A 145 -17.06 -2.27 16.11
N TRP A 146 -16.36 -3.01 15.25
CA TRP A 146 -14.90 -3.19 15.33
C TRP A 146 -14.14 -1.88 15.13
N LEU A 147 -14.56 -1.05 14.18
CA LEU A 147 -13.93 0.25 13.93
C LEU A 147 -14.16 1.24 15.08
N CYS A 148 -15.29 1.17 15.77
CA CYS A 148 -15.50 1.94 17.00
C CYS A 148 -14.57 1.49 18.14
N ILE A 149 -14.36 0.17 18.30
CA ILE A 149 -13.39 -0.36 19.28
C ILE A 149 -11.98 0.11 18.93
N SER A 150 -11.59 0.01 17.66
CA SER A 150 -10.30 0.52 17.19
C SER A 150 -10.17 2.03 17.38
N ALA A 151 -11.21 2.81 17.10
CA ALA A 151 -11.22 4.26 17.28
C ALA A 151 -10.97 4.65 18.74
N VAL A 152 -11.53 3.92 19.71
CA VAL A 152 -11.22 4.14 21.13
C VAL A 152 -9.73 3.93 21.39
N LEU A 153 -9.13 2.85 20.86
CA LEU A 153 -7.70 2.59 21.01
C LEU A 153 -6.82 3.67 20.36
N TRP A 154 -7.16 4.11 19.14
CA TRP A 154 -6.47 5.19 18.44
C TRP A 154 -6.51 6.49 19.25
N ILE A 155 -7.70 6.91 19.69
CA ILE A 155 -7.90 8.15 20.44
C ILE A 155 -7.22 8.07 21.80
N SER A 156 -7.35 6.94 22.52
CA SER A 156 -6.64 6.72 23.78
C SER A 156 -5.12 6.79 23.59
N GLY A 157 -4.59 6.24 22.49
CA GLY A 157 -3.17 6.36 22.15
C GLY A 157 -2.77 7.80 21.81
N GLY A 158 -3.63 8.55 21.12
CA GLY A 158 -3.43 9.96 20.81
C GLY A 158 -3.43 10.87 22.05
N LEU A 159 -4.19 10.50 23.09
CA LEU A 159 -4.18 11.17 24.40
C LEU A 159 -2.99 10.72 25.28
N ALA A 160 -2.47 9.53 25.04
CA ALA A 160 -1.27 9.00 25.70
C ALA A 160 0.02 9.50 25.02
N SER A 161 1.17 9.16 25.61
CA SER A 161 2.50 9.47 25.08
C SER A 161 3.46 8.27 25.24
N GLY A 162 4.59 8.31 24.53
CA GLY A 162 5.63 7.29 24.59
C GLY A 162 5.13 5.87 24.29
N ASP A 163 5.64 4.90 25.05
CA ASP A 163 5.34 3.47 24.86
C ASP A 163 3.85 3.14 24.97
N ALA A 164 3.10 3.87 25.79
CA ALA A 164 1.66 3.67 25.93
C ALA A 164 0.91 4.00 24.64
N ARG A 165 1.29 5.08 23.93
CA ARG A 165 0.74 5.42 22.62
C ARG A 165 1.03 4.30 21.63
N LEU A 166 2.29 3.86 21.57
CA LEU A 166 2.72 2.81 20.65
C LEU A 166 1.96 1.50 20.90
N ALA A 167 1.86 1.05 22.14
CA ALA A 167 1.14 -0.18 22.49
C ALA A 167 -0.36 -0.11 22.11
N LEU A 168 -1.01 1.03 22.37
CA LEU A 168 -2.42 1.24 22.02
C LEU A 168 -2.64 1.25 20.51
N TRP A 169 -1.76 1.88 19.74
CA TRP A 169 -1.85 1.92 18.28
C TRP A 169 -1.52 0.58 17.64
N ILE A 170 -0.57 -0.19 18.18
CA ILE A 170 -0.34 -1.59 17.77
C ILE A 170 -1.61 -2.42 17.99
N LEU A 171 -2.25 -2.28 19.15
CA LEU A 171 -3.49 -2.99 19.44
C LEU A 171 -4.64 -2.55 18.51
N ALA A 172 -4.72 -1.26 18.16
CA ALA A 172 -5.70 -0.73 17.22
C ALA A 172 -5.49 -1.30 15.80
N VAL A 173 -4.26 -1.32 15.31
CA VAL A 173 -3.91 -1.96 14.03
C VAL A 173 -4.24 -3.45 14.05
N ALA A 174 -3.85 -4.17 15.11
CA ALA A 174 -4.13 -5.59 15.26
C ALA A 174 -5.65 -5.86 15.26
N CYS A 175 -6.43 -5.02 15.94
CA CYS A 175 -7.89 -5.06 15.96
C CYS A 175 -8.48 -4.96 14.54
N GLU A 176 -8.01 -4.02 13.72
CA GLU A 176 -8.50 -3.81 12.35
C GLU A 176 -8.06 -4.91 11.36
N TYR A 177 -6.89 -5.53 11.56
CA TYR A 177 -6.43 -6.64 10.73
C TYR A 177 -7.05 -7.98 11.11
N ILE A 178 -7.20 -8.26 12.41
CA ILE A 178 -7.73 -9.54 12.90
C ILE A 178 -9.25 -9.61 12.72
N SER A 179 -9.96 -8.49 12.87
CA SER A 179 -11.41 -8.46 12.76
C SER A 179 -11.97 -9.06 11.45
N PRO A 180 -11.48 -8.76 10.23
CA PRO A 180 -11.93 -9.45 9.02
C PRO A 180 -11.54 -10.94 8.99
N MET A 181 -10.37 -11.32 9.54
CA MET A 181 -9.89 -12.70 9.54
C MET A 181 -10.77 -13.64 10.37
N ILE A 182 -11.37 -13.13 11.45
CA ILE A 182 -12.35 -13.86 12.27
C ILE A 182 -13.79 -13.67 11.76
N GLY A 183 -13.97 -13.07 10.58
CA GLY A 183 -15.28 -12.83 9.98
C GLY A 183 -16.09 -11.76 10.70
N PHE A 184 -15.45 -10.73 11.25
CA PHE A 184 -16.06 -9.67 12.04
C PHE A 184 -16.99 -10.19 13.15
N ARG A 185 -16.60 -11.29 13.80
CA ARG A 185 -17.36 -11.87 14.92
C ARG A 185 -17.51 -10.85 16.04
N LEU A 186 -18.75 -10.48 16.34
CA LEU A 186 -19.10 -9.64 17.48
C LEU A 186 -20.15 -10.36 18.33
N PRO A 187 -20.02 -10.38 19.66
CA PRO A 187 -21.03 -10.94 20.55
C PRO A 187 -22.42 -10.39 20.21
N GLY A 188 -23.40 -11.29 20.02
CA GLY A 188 -24.79 -10.94 19.68
C GLY A 188 -25.05 -10.57 18.21
N MET A 189 -24.02 -10.46 17.34
CA MET A 189 -24.20 -10.08 15.93
C MET A 189 -23.80 -11.15 14.91
N GLY A 190 -23.22 -12.28 15.34
CA GLY A 190 -22.81 -13.39 14.47
C GLY A 190 -21.50 -13.11 13.70
N SER A 191 -21.26 -13.85 12.60
CA SER A 191 -20.05 -13.73 11.77
C SER A 191 -20.38 -13.58 10.29
N SER A 192 -19.52 -12.87 9.55
CA SER A 192 -19.48 -12.81 8.08
C SER A 192 -18.56 -13.90 7.53
N ARG A 193 -18.83 -14.39 6.31
CA ARG A 193 -17.91 -15.24 5.54
C ARG A 193 -17.27 -14.44 4.42
N THR A 194 -16.07 -14.82 4.00
CA THR A 194 -15.39 -14.21 2.84
C THR A 194 -16.19 -14.37 1.55
N SER A 195 -16.96 -15.46 1.43
CA SER A 195 -17.91 -15.69 0.33
C SER A 195 -19.03 -14.65 0.25
N ASP A 196 -19.34 -13.97 1.35
CA ASP A 196 -20.38 -12.93 1.38
C ASP A 196 -19.87 -11.61 0.77
N TRP A 197 -18.54 -11.51 0.58
CA TRP A 197 -17.88 -10.35 0.01
C TRP A 197 -17.88 -10.47 -1.51
N THR A 198 -19.04 -10.17 -2.10
CA THR A 198 -19.16 -10.14 -3.56
C THR A 198 -18.35 -8.96 -4.10
N ILE A 199 -17.15 -9.21 -4.63
CA ILE A 199 -16.25 -8.18 -5.18
C ILE A 199 -16.15 -8.25 -6.69
N GLU A 200 -15.74 -7.15 -7.32
CA GLU A 200 -15.35 -7.13 -8.72
C GLU A 200 -13.83 -7.21 -8.80
N GLY A 201 -13.33 -8.40 -9.08
CA GLY A 201 -11.89 -8.69 -9.04
C GLY A 201 -11.06 -7.80 -9.96
N GLY A 202 -11.57 -7.52 -11.16
CA GLY A 202 -10.91 -6.64 -12.14
C GLY A 202 -10.74 -5.21 -11.62
N HIS A 203 -11.82 -4.60 -11.11
CA HIS A 203 -11.77 -3.25 -10.54
C HIS A 203 -10.77 -3.19 -9.37
N LEU A 204 -10.81 -4.18 -8.48
CA LEU A 204 -9.92 -4.23 -7.33
C LEU A 204 -8.43 -4.38 -7.73
N ALA A 205 -8.15 -5.25 -8.70
CA ALA A 205 -6.81 -5.42 -9.24
C ALA A 205 -6.33 -4.13 -9.93
N GLU A 206 -7.17 -3.49 -10.74
CA GLU A 206 -6.89 -2.21 -11.40
C GLU A 206 -6.56 -1.12 -10.36
N ARG A 207 -7.33 -1.04 -9.28
CA ARG A 207 -7.11 -0.14 -8.15
C ARG A 207 -5.76 -0.33 -7.47
N CYS A 208 -5.37 -1.57 -7.18
CA CYS A 208 -4.06 -1.85 -6.60
C CYS A 208 -2.92 -1.49 -7.56
N GLN A 209 -3.08 -1.75 -8.86
CA GLN A 209 -2.09 -1.40 -9.87
C GLN A 209 -1.93 0.12 -10.03
N LEU A 210 -3.03 0.85 -10.04
CA LEU A 210 -3.05 2.30 -10.09
C LEU A 210 -2.38 2.91 -8.85
N PHE A 211 -2.58 2.33 -7.68
CA PHE A 211 -1.88 2.76 -6.48
C PHE A 211 -0.36 2.49 -6.56
N VAL A 212 0.06 1.35 -7.11
CA VAL A 212 1.49 1.04 -7.31
C VAL A 212 2.16 2.01 -8.28
N ILE A 213 1.54 2.33 -9.42
CA ILE A 213 2.12 3.32 -10.36
C ILE A 213 2.20 4.70 -9.74
N VAL A 214 1.20 5.11 -8.97
CA VAL A 214 1.19 6.40 -8.28
C VAL A 214 2.30 6.45 -7.21
N ALA A 215 2.48 5.40 -6.40
CA ALA A 215 3.55 5.31 -5.40
C ALA A 215 4.96 5.33 -6.03
N LEU A 216 5.16 4.62 -7.14
CA LEU A 216 6.42 4.68 -7.90
C LEU A 216 6.64 6.06 -8.52
N GLY A 217 5.59 6.69 -9.05
CA GLY A 217 5.65 8.04 -9.60
C GLY A 217 6.02 9.08 -8.55
N GLU A 218 5.46 8.96 -7.34
CA GLU A 218 5.79 9.83 -6.21
C GLU A 218 7.26 9.67 -5.78
N THR A 219 7.80 8.44 -5.80
CA THR A 219 9.23 8.21 -5.57
C THR A 219 10.10 8.97 -6.58
N LEU A 220 9.68 9.03 -7.85
CA LEU A 220 10.37 9.82 -8.88
C LEU A 220 10.24 11.33 -8.65
N LEU A 221 9.09 11.81 -8.19
CA LEU A 221 8.87 13.23 -7.87
C LEU A 221 9.78 13.68 -6.72
N ILE A 222 9.87 12.89 -5.65
CA ILE A 222 10.77 13.15 -4.52
C ILE A 222 12.22 13.17 -5.00
N THR A 223 12.65 12.14 -5.74
CA THR A 223 13.99 12.07 -6.34
C THR A 223 14.33 13.34 -7.15
N GLY A 224 13.37 13.82 -7.96
CA GLY A 224 13.51 15.06 -8.74
C GLY A 224 13.53 16.33 -7.88
N ALA A 225 12.71 16.39 -6.82
CA ALA A 225 12.67 17.50 -5.88
C ALA A 225 13.99 17.63 -5.10
N THR A 226 14.50 16.51 -4.55
CA THR A 226 15.80 16.44 -3.87
C THR A 226 16.93 16.94 -4.78
N LEU A 227 16.94 16.52 -6.05
CA LEU A 227 17.91 17.02 -7.03
C LEU A 227 17.78 18.52 -7.31
N GLY A 228 16.56 19.05 -7.34
CA GLY A 228 16.29 20.47 -7.55
C GLY A 228 16.82 21.37 -6.45
N GLU A 229 16.96 20.83 -5.23
CA GLU A 229 17.53 21.53 -4.08
C GLU A 229 19.06 21.45 -4.01
N HIS A 230 19.70 20.56 -4.80
CA HIS A 230 21.15 20.42 -4.81
C HIS A 230 21.83 21.64 -5.48
N PRO A 231 22.82 22.29 -4.81
CA PRO A 231 23.46 23.50 -5.34
C PRO A 231 24.23 23.29 -6.66
N HIS A 232 24.76 22.08 -6.88
CA HIS A 232 25.59 21.74 -8.02
C HIS A 232 25.23 20.35 -8.56
N TRP A 233 25.19 20.23 -9.88
CA TRP A 233 24.91 18.99 -10.59
C TRP A 233 26.23 18.32 -10.98
N ASP A 234 26.91 17.75 -9.99
CA ASP A 234 28.15 17.02 -10.20
C ASP A 234 27.91 15.59 -10.72
N ILE A 235 28.99 14.96 -11.20
CA ILE A 235 28.91 13.61 -11.80
C ILE A 235 28.35 12.57 -10.80
N PRO A 236 28.79 12.50 -9.52
CA PRO A 236 28.22 11.56 -8.56
C PRO A 236 26.71 11.73 -8.37
N THR A 237 26.20 12.96 -8.25
CA THR A 237 24.76 13.22 -8.08
C THR A 237 23.98 12.81 -9.34
N LEU A 238 24.52 13.02 -10.53
CA LEU A 238 23.90 12.56 -11.78
C LEU A 238 23.84 11.03 -11.88
N ILE A 239 24.87 10.34 -11.41
CA ILE A 239 24.88 8.86 -11.34
C ILE A 239 23.86 8.40 -10.30
N ALA A 240 23.80 9.03 -9.13
CA ALA A 240 22.82 8.74 -8.07
C ALA A 240 21.38 8.87 -8.58
N LEU A 241 21.08 9.94 -9.31
CA LEU A 241 19.79 10.15 -9.99
C LEU A 241 19.49 9.01 -10.97
N LEU A 242 20.45 8.66 -11.82
CA LEU A 242 20.28 7.58 -12.79
C LEU A 242 20.02 6.24 -12.09
N VAL A 243 20.73 5.95 -11.00
CA VAL A 243 20.53 4.75 -10.17
C VAL A 243 19.13 4.73 -9.57
N ALA A 244 18.65 5.83 -8.98
CA ALA A 244 17.31 5.93 -8.40
C ALA A 244 16.20 5.78 -9.46
N PHE A 245 16.37 6.42 -10.62
CA PHE A 245 15.43 6.31 -11.74
C PHE A 245 15.38 4.88 -12.28
N LEU A 246 16.54 4.27 -12.56
CA LEU A 246 16.61 2.91 -13.08
C LEU A 246 16.11 1.88 -12.07
N GLY A 247 16.37 2.07 -10.77
CA GLY A 247 15.84 1.23 -9.70
C GLY A 247 14.30 1.28 -9.67
N THR A 248 13.73 2.48 -9.69
CA THR A 248 12.27 2.68 -9.74
C THR A 248 11.65 2.10 -11.02
N ALA A 249 12.31 2.28 -12.17
CA ALA A 249 11.89 1.69 -13.44
C ALA A 249 11.98 0.15 -13.44
N ALA A 250 12.99 -0.42 -12.77
CA ALA A 250 13.12 -1.87 -12.62
C ALA A 250 12.01 -2.42 -11.71
N MET A 251 11.68 -1.74 -10.61
CA MET A 251 10.52 -2.09 -9.77
C MET A 251 9.23 -2.07 -10.59
N TRP A 252 8.98 -0.96 -11.31
CA TRP A 252 7.85 -0.84 -12.23
C TRP A 252 7.79 -2.04 -13.20
N TRP A 253 8.91 -2.38 -13.82
CA TRP A 253 8.99 -3.48 -14.78
C TRP A 253 8.65 -4.82 -14.11
N VAL A 254 9.26 -5.16 -12.96
CA VAL A 254 8.99 -6.42 -12.25
C VAL A 254 7.50 -6.58 -11.90
N TYR A 255 6.81 -5.49 -11.55
CA TYR A 255 5.39 -5.55 -11.23
C TYR A 255 4.48 -5.59 -12.46
N PHE A 256 4.64 -4.65 -13.40
CA PHE A 256 3.76 -4.53 -14.57
C PHE A 256 4.04 -5.54 -15.69
N ASP A 257 5.13 -6.31 -15.63
CA ASP A 257 5.32 -7.51 -16.47
C ASP A 257 4.26 -8.60 -16.18
N THR A 258 3.62 -8.54 -15.01
CA THR A 258 2.39 -9.29 -14.74
C THR A 258 1.19 -8.55 -15.33
N SER A 259 0.53 -9.18 -16.30
CA SER A 259 -0.65 -8.61 -16.95
C SER A 259 -1.76 -8.35 -15.92
N SER A 260 -2.35 -7.15 -15.98
CA SER A 260 -3.58 -6.79 -15.25
C SER A 260 -4.68 -7.82 -15.44
N LYS A 261 -4.77 -8.39 -16.65
CA LYS A 261 -5.74 -9.45 -16.97
C LYS A 261 -5.49 -10.71 -16.17
N ASP A 262 -4.24 -11.13 -15.99
CA ASP A 262 -3.91 -12.35 -15.25
C ASP A 262 -4.30 -12.19 -13.76
N GLY A 263 -4.09 -10.99 -13.20
CA GLY A 263 -4.52 -10.66 -11.84
C GLY A 263 -6.04 -10.68 -11.68
N SER A 264 -6.78 -10.09 -12.64
CA SER A 264 -8.24 -10.12 -12.65
C SER A 264 -8.79 -11.54 -12.81
N GLU A 265 -8.28 -12.30 -13.78
CA GLU A 265 -8.67 -13.69 -14.05
C GLU A 265 -8.45 -14.58 -12.82
N ALA A 266 -7.35 -14.40 -12.09
CA ALA A 266 -7.09 -15.13 -10.86
C ALA A 266 -8.13 -14.88 -9.76
N ILE A 267 -8.74 -13.68 -9.71
CA ILE A 267 -9.81 -13.36 -8.76
C ILE A 267 -11.16 -13.87 -9.28
N VAL A 268 -11.48 -13.63 -10.55
CA VAL A 268 -12.77 -13.96 -11.17
C VAL A 268 -13.02 -15.46 -11.20
N HIS A 269 -11.99 -16.26 -11.48
CA HIS A 269 -12.10 -17.72 -11.56
C HIS A 269 -11.85 -18.43 -10.21
N ALA A 270 -11.62 -17.69 -9.13
CA ALA A 270 -11.44 -18.29 -7.81
C ALA A 270 -12.76 -18.81 -7.24
N SER A 271 -12.69 -19.92 -6.50
CA SER A 271 -13.83 -20.45 -5.74
C SER A 271 -14.30 -19.52 -4.61
N ASP A 272 -13.44 -18.60 -4.17
CA ASP A 272 -13.70 -17.60 -3.13
C ASP A 272 -13.02 -16.27 -3.55
N PRO A 273 -13.67 -15.48 -4.41
CA PRO A 273 -13.12 -14.22 -4.92
C PRO A 273 -12.81 -13.24 -3.78
N GLY A 274 -13.68 -13.15 -2.76
CA GLY A 274 -13.48 -12.27 -1.60
C GLY A 274 -12.17 -12.57 -0.85
N ARG A 275 -11.83 -13.85 -0.67
CA ARG A 275 -10.55 -14.26 -0.05
C ARG A 275 -9.34 -13.93 -0.93
N ILE A 276 -9.43 -14.13 -2.24
CA ILE A 276 -8.32 -13.76 -3.13
C ILE A 276 -8.16 -12.23 -3.17
N GLY A 277 -9.25 -11.45 -3.22
CA GLY A 277 -9.20 -10.00 -3.12
C GLY A 277 -8.58 -9.50 -1.82
N ALA A 278 -8.86 -10.15 -0.69
CA ALA A 278 -8.19 -9.86 0.58
C ALA A 278 -6.68 -10.16 0.53
N ARG A 279 -6.29 -11.32 -0.04
CA ARG A 279 -4.88 -11.66 -0.26
C ARG A 279 -4.16 -10.66 -1.15
N PHE A 280 -4.82 -10.17 -2.21
CA PHE A 280 -4.27 -9.11 -3.05
C PHE A 280 -3.88 -7.89 -2.21
N HIS A 281 -4.77 -7.38 -1.36
CA HIS A 281 -4.44 -6.27 -0.47
C HIS A 281 -3.29 -6.60 0.50
N TYR A 282 -3.32 -7.79 1.13
CA TYR A 282 -2.26 -8.21 2.05
C TYR A 282 -0.90 -8.39 1.40
N VAL A 283 -0.85 -8.59 0.09
CA VAL A 283 0.42 -8.62 -0.64
C VAL A 283 0.87 -7.21 -1.03
N HIS A 284 -0.07 -6.34 -1.42
CA HIS A 284 0.26 -4.97 -1.80
C HIS A 284 0.76 -4.13 -0.62
N VAL A 285 0.32 -4.42 0.61
CA VAL A 285 0.91 -3.78 1.81
C VAL A 285 2.42 -4.04 1.94
N ILE A 286 2.90 -5.21 1.50
CA ILE A 286 4.33 -5.56 1.51
C ILE A 286 5.04 -4.87 0.34
N LEU A 287 4.43 -4.91 -0.85
CA LEU A 287 4.98 -4.26 -2.05
C LEU A 287 5.21 -2.77 -1.84
N ILE A 288 4.20 -2.04 -1.35
CA ILE A 288 4.31 -0.60 -1.16
C ILE A 288 5.23 -0.27 0.02
N ALA A 289 5.30 -1.09 1.08
CA ALA A 289 6.35 -0.95 2.09
C ALA A 289 7.76 -1.03 1.48
N GLY A 290 7.97 -1.94 0.54
CA GLY A 290 9.21 -2.01 -0.24
C GLY A 290 9.48 -0.74 -1.05
N VAL A 291 8.44 -0.12 -1.65
CA VAL A 291 8.55 1.18 -2.33
C VAL A 291 8.94 2.30 -1.36
N ILE A 292 8.27 2.40 -0.20
CA ILE A 292 8.59 3.39 0.85
C ILE A 292 10.06 3.30 1.27
N VAL A 293 10.52 2.09 1.63
CA VAL A 293 11.91 1.90 2.08
C VAL A 293 12.91 2.15 0.94
N SER A 294 12.54 1.83 -0.31
CA SER A 294 13.37 2.15 -1.48
C SER A 294 13.43 3.65 -1.77
N ALA A 295 12.36 4.41 -1.52
CA ALA A 295 12.37 5.87 -1.64
C ALA A 295 13.35 6.50 -0.64
N VAL A 296 13.31 6.05 0.62
CA VAL A 296 14.30 6.42 1.65
C VAL A 296 15.73 6.11 1.19
N ALA A 297 15.94 4.92 0.60
CA ALA A 297 17.25 4.52 0.09
C ALA A 297 17.73 5.42 -1.07
N ASN A 298 16.84 5.82 -1.97
CA ASN A 298 17.18 6.72 -3.08
C ASN A 298 17.63 8.09 -2.57
N GLU A 299 16.93 8.65 -1.58
CA GLU A 299 17.34 9.93 -0.97
C GLU A 299 18.72 9.83 -0.30
N LEU A 300 19.02 8.73 0.41
CA LEU A 300 20.35 8.51 0.99
C LEU A 300 21.46 8.50 -0.07
N VAL A 301 21.20 7.89 -1.23
CA VAL A 301 22.16 7.81 -2.35
C VAL A 301 22.38 9.15 -3.02
N ILE A 302 21.34 9.99 -3.12
CA ILE A 302 21.43 11.32 -3.73
C ILE A 302 22.10 12.32 -2.80
N LEU A 303 21.70 12.34 -1.52
CA LEU A 303 22.22 13.30 -0.54
C LEU A 303 23.66 12.99 -0.12
N HIS A 304 24.05 11.71 -0.07
CA HIS A 304 25.36 11.28 0.42
C HIS A 304 25.95 10.14 -0.45
N PRO A 305 26.24 10.38 -1.74
CA PRO A 305 26.66 9.33 -2.67
C PRO A 305 27.96 8.63 -2.25
N ASP A 306 28.95 9.38 -1.74
CA ASP A 306 30.23 8.89 -1.24
C ASP A 306 30.21 8.53 0.27
N GLY A 307 29.04 8.64 0.89
CA GLY A 307 28.83 8.30 2.28
C GLY A 307 29.12 6.83 2.55
N ARG A 308 29.97 6.55 3.54
CA ARG A 308 30.23 5.17 3.98
C ARG A 308 28.94 4.53 4.49
N ILE A 309 28.76 3.26 4.12
CA ILE A 309 27.57 2.50 4.51
C ILE A 309 27.49 2.35 6.03
N THR A 310 26.40 2.86 6.59
CA THR A 310 25.97 2.60 7.96
C THR A 310 24.99 1.43 8.00
N THR A 311 24.81 0.78 9.16
CA THR A 311 23.84 -0.31 9.30
C THR A 311 22.42 0.09 8.89
N PRO A 312 21.89 1.28 9.25
CA PRO A 312 20.58 1.69 8.79
C PRO A 312 20.50 1.97 7.29
N ALA A 313 21.54 2.57 6.70
CA ALA A 313 21.60 2.78 5.25
C ALA A 313 21.63 1.44 4.49
N ALA A 314 22.42 0.47 4.93
CA ALA A 314 22.42 -0.88 4.37
C ALA A 314 21.05 -1.55 4.47
N ALA A 315 20.38 -1.40 5.62
CA ALA A 315 19.04 -1.95 5.83
C ALA A 315 18.01 -1.33 4.88
N ALA A 316 18.06 -0.02 4.60
CA ALA A 316 17.18 0.62 3.63
C ALA A 316 17.52 0.21 2.18
N LEU A 317 18.79 0.35 1.79
CA LEU A 317 19.28 0.10 0.42
C LEU A 317 19.04 -1.33 -0.05
N ILE A 318 19.18 -2.31 0.83
CA ILE A 318 19.00 -3.73 0.52
C ILE A 318 17.58 -4.18 0.90
N GLY A 319 17.07 -3.74 2.04
CA GLY A 319 15.78 -4.15 2.57
C GLY A 319 14.60 -3.64 1.75
N GLY A 320 14.66 -2.43 1.19
CA GLY A 320 13.61 -1.89 0.31
C GLY A 320 13.38 -2.77 -0.93
N PRO A 321 14.40 -2.98 -1.79
CA PRO A 321 14.32 -3.89 -2.92
C PRO A 321 13.98 -5.33 -2.52
N ALA A 322 14.50 -5.83 -1.38
CA ALA A 322 14.18 -7.17 -0.90
C ALA A 322 12.71 -7.33 -0.50
N LEU A 323 12.15 -6.37 0.26
CA LEU A 323 10.73 -6.33 0.62
C LEU A 323 9.85 -6.25 -0.63
N TYR A 324 10.24 -5.42 -1.60
CA TYR A 324 9.54 -5.31 -2.87
C TYR A 324 9.55 -6.63 -3.66
N LEU A 325 10.71 -7.26 -3.84
CA LEU A 325 10.82 -8.55 -4.53
C LEU A 325 10.07 -9.65 -3.79
N LEU A 326 10.10 -9.68 -2.46
CA LEU A 326 9.35 -10.64 -1.68
C LEU A 326 7.84 -10.45 -1.89
N GLY A 327 7.34 -9.23 -1.74
CA GLY A 327 5.94 -8.90 -2.00
C GLY A 327 5.52 -9.27 -3.42
N ASN A 328 6.38 -8.99 -4.41
CA ASN A 328 6.10 -9.29 -5.80
C ASN A 328 6.10 -10.81 -6.10
N GLY A 329 7.01 -11.57 -5.49
CA GLY A 329 7.03 -13.02 -5.61
C GLY A 329 5.80 -13.67 -4.96
N ILE A 330 5.34 -13.15 -3.82
CA ILE A 330 4.09 -13.59 -3.19
C ILE A 330 2.89 -13.24 -4.09
N TYR A 331 2.87 -12.03 -4.68
CA TYR A 331 1.84 -11.61 -5.62
C TYR A 331 1.73 -12.59 -6.79
N LYS A 332 2.87 -12.95 -7.38
CA LYS A 332 2.93 -13.94 -8.47
C LYS A 332 2.56 -15.34 -8.03
N THR A 333 2.77 -15.68 -6.75
CA THR A 333 2.28 -16.95 -6.21
C THR A 333 0.75 -16.95 -6.09
N VAL A 334 0.14 -15.81 -5.76
CA VAL A 334 -1.33 -15.67 -5.74
C VAL A 334 -1.91 -15.76 -7.16
N VAL A 335 -1.26 -15.15 -8.16
CA VAL A 335 -1.75 -15.11 -9.56
C VAL A 335 -1.43 -16.40 -10.32
N TYR A 336 -0.22 -16.94 -10.21
CA TYR A 336 0.29 -18.05 -11.02
C TYR A 336 0.53 -19.35 -10.24
N ALA A 337 0.16 -19.40 -8.95
CA ALA A 337 0.38 -20.54 -8.05
C ALA A 337 1.86 -20.95 -7.87
N ARG A 338 2.82 -20.08 -8.28
CA ARG A 338 4.26 -20.36 -8.19
C ARG A 338 5.06 -19.12 -7.82
N PHE A 339 6.08 -19.31 -6.99
CA PHE A 339 7.06 -18.28 -6.69
C PHE A 339 8.14 -18.26 -7.78
N PRO A 340 8.42 -17.12 -8.45
CA PRO A 340 9.37 -17.09 -9.55
C PRO A 340 10.82 -17.32 -9.09
N LEU A 341 11.56 -18.19 -9.79
CA LEU A 341 12.97 -18.44 -9.48
C LEU A 341 13.83 -17.17 -9.59
N SER A 342 13.51 -16.26 -10.53
CA SER A 342 14.19 -14.97 -10.66
C SER A 342 14.16 -14.17 -9.36
N HIS A 343 13.05 -14.23 -8.62
CA HIS A 343 12.88 -13.50 -7.36
C HIS A 343 13.68 -14.16 -6.23
N VAL A 344 13.73 -15.51 -6.19
CA VAL A 344 14.57 -16.24 -5.22
C VAL A 344 16.03 -15.87 -5.43
N VAL A 345 16.51 -15.91 -6.67
CA VAL A 345 17.91 -15.55 -6.98
C VAL A 345 18.17 -14.08 -6.65
N GLY A 346 17.25 -13.17 -6.98
CA GLY A 346 17.36 -11.76 -6.60
C GLY A 346 17.48 -11.55 -5.09
N LEU A 347 16.63 -12.22 -4.30
CA LEU A 347 16.68 -12.17 -2.84
C LEU A 347 18.00 -12.75 -2.29
N VAL A 348 18.51 -13.83 -2.86
CA VAL A 348 19.81 -14.40 -2.49
C VAL A 348 20.95 -13.44 -2.84
N MET A 349 20.93 -12.80 -4.02
CA MET A 349 21.93 -11.80 -4.40
C MET A 349 21.91 -10.59 -3.45
N LEU A 350 20.73 -10.11 -3.06
CA LEU A 350 20.59 -9.04 -2.06
C LEU A 350 21.12 -9.46 -0.68
N ALA A 351 20.85 -10.70 -0.26
CA ALA A 351 21.38 -11.24 0.99
C ALA A 351 22.91 -11.37 0.98
N VAL A 352 23.50 -11.76 -0.16
CA VAL A 352 24.96 -11.83 -0.34
C VAL A 352 25.60 -10.43 -0.41
N LEU A 353 24.87 -9.43 -0.90
CA LEU A 353 25.34 -8.04 -0.93
C LEU A 353 25.42 -7.43 0.48
N ALA A 354 24.61 -7.88 1.44
CA ALA A 354 24.58 -7.33 2.81
C ALA A 354 25.92 -7.34 3.57
N PRO A 355 26.73 -8.41 3.58
CA PRO A 355 28.07 -8.35 4.18
C PRO A 355 29.04 -7.47 3.36
N VAL A 356 28.90 -7.43 2.03
CA VAL A 356 29.79 -6.67 1.13
C VAL A 356 29.50 -5.17 1.16
N SER A 357 28.29 -4.76 1.51
CA SER A 357 27.92 -3.32 1.53
C SER A 357 28.81 -2.50 2.46
N TYR A 358 29.32 -3.08 3.55
CA TYR A 358 30.15 -2.36 4.53
C TYR A 358 31.56 -2.00 4.04
N VAL A 359 32.00 -2.50 2.88
CA VAL A 359 33.31 -2.15 2.30
C VAL A 359 33.25 -1.01 1.29
N THR A 360 32.07 -0.41 1.07
CA THR A 360 31.86 0.59 0.02
C THR A 360 30.92 1.72 0.49
N ASP A 361 30.41 2.50 -0.45
CA ASP A 361 29.59 3.69 -0.26
C ASP A 361 28.13 3.49 -0.69
N ASN A 362 27.28 4.46 -0.38
CA ASN A 362 25.86 4.45 -0.71
C ASN A 362 25.63 4.29 -2.22
N LEU A 363 26.37 5.01 -3.05
CA LEU A 363 26.20 5.00 -4.50
C LEU A 363 26.49 3.62 -5.09
N MET A 364 27.56 2.96 -4.65
CA MET A 364 27.89 1.61 -5.10
C MET A 364 26.84 0.59 -4.68
N VAL A 365 26.37 0.63 -3.42
CA VAL A 365 25.33 -0.30 -2.96
C VAL A 365 24.02 -0.06 -3.70
N GLY A 366 23.60 1.20 -3.85
CA GLY A 366 22.41 1.57 -4.62
C GLY A 366 22.52 1.12 -6.08
N GLY A 367 23.69 1.29 -6.70
CA GLY A 367 23.97 0.81 -8.05
C GLY A 367 23.85 -0.71 -8.17
N LEU A 368 24.43 -1.45 -7.23
CA LEU A 368 24.40 -2.91 -7.22
C LEU A 368 22.98 -3.45 -6.98
N THR A 369 22.21 -2.86 -6.07
CA THR A 369 20.81 -3.27 -5.83
C THR A 369 19.95 -2.97 -7.06
N THR A 370 20.13 -1.83 -7.72
CA THR A 370 19.48 -1.52 -9.00
C THR A 370 19.85 -2.51 -10.10
N VAL A 371 21.12 -2.89 -10.23
CA VAL A 371 21.55 -3.92 -11.19
C VAL A 371 20.88 -5.27 -10.90
N ILE A 372 20.79 -5.68 -9.63
CA ILE A 372 20.08 -6.90 -9.23
C ILE A 372 18.61 -6.82 -9.65
N MET A 373 17.93 -5.70 -9.38
CA MET A 373 16.53 -5.51 -9.77
C MET A 373 16.33 -5.59 -11.29
N ILE A 374 17.23 -5.00 -12.08
CA ILE A 374 17.21 -5.09 -13.55
C ILE A 374 17.41 -6.53 -14.02
N VAL A 375 18.36 -7.27 -13.42
CA VAL A 375 18.60 -8.68 -13.76
C VAL A 375 17.34 -9.52 -13.50
N VAL A 376 16.65 -9.30 -12.37
CA VAL A 376 15.39 -9.98 -12.06
C VAL A 376 14.31 -9.65 -13.10
N ALA A 377 14.13 -8.37 -13.43
CA ALA A 377 13.14 -7.90 -14.40
C ALA A 377 13.36 -8.50 -15.81
N VAL A 378 14.62 -8.46 -16.29
CA VAL A 378 15.00 -8.98 -17.61
C VAL A 378 14.88 -10.49 -17.67
N TRP A 379 15.30 -11.20 -16.63
CA TRP A 379 15.15 -12.66 -16.57
C TRP A 379 13.67 -13.03 -16.67
N GLU A 380 12.82 -12.39 -15.87
CA GLU A 380 11.40 -12.71 -15.89
C GLU A 380 10.78 -12.50 -17.28
N SER A 381 11.02 -11.33 -17.88
CA SER A 381 10.52 -11.00 -19.22
C SER A 381 10.91 -12.06 -20.26
N ARG A 382 12.15 -12.57 -20.19
CA ARG A 382 12.62 -13.63 -21.09
C ARG A 382 11.94 -14.97 -20.81
N SER A 383 11.78 -15.34 -19.55
CA SER A 383 11.15 -16.61 -19.14
C SER A 383 9.67 -16.71 -19.55
N ARG A 384 8.95 -15.58 -19.56
CA ARG A 384 7.55 -15.53 -20.02
C ARG A 384 7.44 -15.63 -21.52
N ARG A 385 8.27 -14.87 -22.25
CA ARG A 385 8.29 -14.91 -23.73
C ARG A 385 8.62 -16.31 -24.25
N SER A 386 9.54 -17.04 -23.60
CA SER A 386 9.82 -18.43 -23.98
C SER A 386 8.62 -19.35 -23.73
N THR A 387 7.94 -19.21 -22.58
CA THR A 387 6.74 -20.00 -22.25
C THR A 387 5.58 -19.72 -23.21
N ALA A 388 5.34 -18.44 -23.55
CA ALA A 388 4.29 -18.05 -24.49
C ALA A 388 4.57 -18.59 -25.90
N ARG A 389 5.82 -18.52 -26.37
CA ARG A 389 6.23 -19.13 -27.66
C ARG A 389 6.05 -20.64 -27.67
N ALA A 390 6.40 -21.33 -26.58
CA ALA A 390 6.19 -22.77 -26.47
C ALA A 390 4.70 -23.15 -26.54
N ARG A 391 3.82 -22.38 -25.89
CA ARG A 391 2.36 -22.59 -25.96
C ARG A 391 1.75 -22.29 -27.33
N ALA A 392 2.32 -21.37 -28.10
CA ALA A 392 1.84 -21.04 -29.44
C ALA A 392 2.36 -22.01 -30.53
N ALA A 393 3.37 -22.82 -30.20
CA ALA A 393 3.95 -23.83 -31.10
C ALA A 393 3.29 -25.22 -30.97
N HIS A 394 2.42 -25.38 -29.98
CA HIS A 394 1.56 -26.56 -29.75
C HIS A 394 0.11 -26.18 -30.02
#